data_AF-A0A2G9YCQ7-F1
#
_entry.id   AF-A0A2G9YCQ7-F1
#
_cell.length_a   1.000
_cell.length_b   1.000
_cell.length_c   1.000
_cell.angle_alpha   90.00
_cell.angle_beta   90.00
_cell.angle_gamma   90.00
#
_symmetry.space_group_name_H-M   'P 1'
#
loop_
_entity.id
_entity.type
_entity.pdbx_description
1 polymer ?
#
loop_
_entity_poly.entity_id
_entity_poly.type
_entity_poly.pdbx_seq_one_letter_code
_entity_poly.pdbx_strand_id
1 'polypeptide(L)' 'MMIVTRSPEETKKLASRIARRLKGGEIIVLTGPLGAGKTVFVKGLAKGLGMKEKLVRSPSFVLLAEYR' A
#
# COMPACT_ATOMS: atom_id res chain seq x y z
N MET A 1 -2.46 0.78 18.03
CA MET A 1 -1.02 1.10 17.87
C MET A 1 -0.88 2.30 16.96
N MET A 2 0.04 3.22 17.25
CA MET A 2 0.30 4.41 16.41
C MET A 2 1.74 4.35 15.89
N ILE A 3 1.92 4.57 14.59
CA ILE A 3 3.24 4.64 13.94
C ILE A 3 3.28 5.93 13.12
N VAL A 4 4.39 6.66 13.21
CA VAL A 4 4.64 7.86 12.42
C VAL A 4 5.74 7.56 11.40
N THR A 5 5.49 7.90 10.14
CA THR A 5 6.49 7.84 9.06
C THR A 5 6.75 9.26 8.55
N ARG A 6 8.00 9.61 8.30
CA ARG A 6 8.44 10.95 7.90
C ARG A 6 8.78 11.06 6.42
N SER A 7 8.66 9.98 5.67
CA SER A 7 8.91 9.94 4.23
C SER A 7 8.06 8.88 3.51
N PRO A 8 7.81 9.04 2.20
CA PRO A 8 7.19 8.00 1.38
C PRO A 8 7.91 6.65 1.46
N GLU A 9 9.25 6.67 1.51
CA GLU A 9 10.10 5.49 1.61
C GLU A 9 9.87 4.74 2.92
N GLU A 10 9.70 5.45 4.04
CA GLU A 10 9.35 4.86 5.33
C GLU A 10 7.94 4.24 5.30
N THR A 11 6.96 4.93 4.73
CA THR A 11 5.59 4.40 4.55
C THR A 11 5.62 3.11 3.73
N LYS A 12 6.40 3.08 2.64
CA LYS A 12 6.58 1.86 1.83
C LYS A 12 7.23 0.74 2.63
N LYS A 13 8.31 1.02 3.36
CA LYS A 13 9.00 0.03 4.21
C LYS A 13 8.07 -0.56 5.27
N LEU A 14 7.22 0.26 5.89
CA LEU A 14 6.19 -0.18 6.83
C LEU A 14 5.19 -1.12 6.13
N ALA A 15 4.64 -0.70 5.00
CA ALA A 15 3.69 -1.52 4.24
C ALA A 15 4.30 -2.86 3.79
N SER A 16 5.56 -2.88 3.32
CA SER A 16 6.25 -4.13 2.97
C SER A 16 6.46 -5.07 4.16
N ARG A 17 6.62 -4.53 5.39
CA ARG A 17 6.68 -5.36 6.61
C ARG A 17 5.33 -5.97 6.95
N ILE A 18 4.24 -5.23 6.75
CA ILE A 18 2.87 -5.72 6.95
C ILE A 18 2.55 -6.82 5.94
N ALA A 19 2.87 -6.59 4.66
CA ALA A 19 2.65 -7.55 3.57
C ALA A 19 3.18 -8.96 3.88
N ARG A 20 4.39 -9.06 4.44
CA ARG A 20 5.02 -10.35 4.80
C ARG A 20 4.30 -11.14 5.90
N ARG A 21 3.31 -10.54 6.57
CA ARG A 21 2.50 -11.18 7.61
C ARG A 21 1.09 -11.55 7.13
N LEU A 22 0.70 -11.10 5.93
CA LEU A 22 -0.58 -11.43 5.34
C LEU A 22 -0.57 -12.89 4.87
N LYS A 23 -1.72 -13.55 4.99
CA LYS A 23 -1.92 -14.96 4.62
C LYS A 23 -2.91 -15.13 3.47
N GLY A 24 -3.59 -14.06 3.06
CA GLY A 24 -4.65 -14.08 2.05
C GLY A 24 -6.04 -14.00 2.68
N GLY A 25 -6.95 -13.31 2.00
CA GLY A 25 -8.33 -13.08 2.47
C GLY A 25 -8.50 -11.86 3.38
N GLU A 26 -7.42 -11.16 3.75
CA GLU A 26 -7.52 -9.93 4.55
C GLU A 26 -8.08 -8.75 3.75
N ILE A 27 -8.88 -7.93 4.43
CA ILE A 27 -9.36 -6.63 3.91
C ILE A 27 -8.64 -5.52 4.66
N ILE A 28 -7.91 -4.67 3.95
CA ILE A 28 -7.19 -3.52 4.51
C ILE A 28 -7.85 -2.24 3.98
N VAL A 29 -8.44 -1.45 4.88
CA VAL A 29 -9.07 -0.17 4.55
C VAL A 29 -8.07 0.96 4.78
N LEU A 30 -7.85 1.82 3.77
CA LEU A 30 -7.00 3.00 3.86
C LEU A 30 -7.84 4.28 3.84
N THR A 31 -7.87 5.00 4.94
CA THR A 31 -8.64 6.25 5.09
C THR A 31 -7.72 7.46 5.22
N GLY A 32 -8.15 8.59 4.68
CA GLY A 32 -7.44 9.87 4.79
C GLY A 32 -7.67 10.77 3.57
N PRO A 33 -7.29 12.06 3.64
CA PRO A 33 -7.52 13.02 2.58
C PRO A 33 -6.72 12.72 1.30
N LEU A 34 -6.98 13.47 0.23
CA LEU A 34 -6.14 13.46 -0.97
C LEU A 34 -4.69 13.78 -0.59
N GLY A 35 -3.71 13.09 -1.18
CA GLY A 35 -2.30 13.30 -0.86
C GLY A 35 -1.81 12.65 0.44
N ALA A 36 -2.68 12.04 1.25
CA ALA A 36 -2.30 11.39 2.52
C ALA A 36 -1.36 10.17 2.41
N GLY A 37 -0.92 9.80 1.20
CA GLY A 37 0.01 8.67 1.00
C GLY A 37 -0.64 7.30 0.86
N LYS A 38 -1.96 7.19 0.69
CA LYS A 38 -2.67 5.91 0.50
C LYS A 38 -2.06 5.06 -0.62
N THR A 39 -1.84 5.63 -1.81
CA THR A 39 -1.21 4.92 -2.93
C THR A 39 0.27 4.57 -2.67
N VAL A 40 0.98 5.39 -1.88
CA VAL A 40 2.36 5.09 -1.45
C VAL A 40 2.38 3.84 -0.58
N PHE A 41 1.43 3.71 0.35
CA PHE A 41 1.25 2.51 1.17
C PHE A 41 0.98 1.28 0.30
N VAL A 42 0.03 1.34 -0.63
CA VAL A 42 -0.31 0.20 -1.51
C VAL A 42 0.89 -0.24 -2.35
N LYS A 43 1.69 0.71 -2.88
CA LYS A 43 2.95 0.39 -3.59
C LYS A 43 3.94 -0.38 -2.72
N GLY A 44 4.12 0.04 -1.46
CA GLY A 44 4.97 -0.68 -0.52
C GLY A 44 4.42 -2.06 -0.15
N LEU A 45 3.10 -2.19 -0.02
CA LEU A 45 2.43 -3.46 0.23
C LEU A 45 2.68 -4.43 -0.93
N ALA A 46 2.42 -4.00 -2.18
CA ALA A 46 2.64 -4.79 -3.38
C ALA A 46 4.11 -5.24 -3.51
N LYS A 47 5.08 -4.36 -3.21
CA LYS A 47 6.49 -4.75 -3.16
C LYS A 47 6.78 -5.84 -2.12
N GLY A 48 6.18 -5.73 -0.94
CA GLY A 48 6.34 -6.75 0.11
C GLY A 48 5.72 -8.11 -0.25
N LEU A 49 4.74 -8.11 -1.15
CA LEU A 49 4.13 -9.31 -1.74
C LEU A 49 4.90 -9.84 -2.97
N GLY A 50 6.04 -9.23 -3.34
CA GLY A 50 6.88 -9.67 -4.46
C GLY A 50 6.58 -8.99 -5.81
N MET A 51 5.69 -8.01 -5.85
CA MET A 51 5.33 -7.30 -7.09
C MET A 51 6.22 -6.08 -7.35
N LYS A 52 6.30 -5.65 -8.62
CA LYS A 52 7.01 -4.41 -8.99
C LYS A 52 6.14 -3.19 -8.68
N GLU A 53 6.64 -2.26 -7.86
CA GLU A 53 5.93 -1.02 -7.44
C GLU A 53 5.31 -0.24 -8.62
N LYS A 54 5.97 -0.25 -9.78
CA LYS A 54 5.53 0.48 -10.99
C LYS A 54 4.21 0.00 -11.59
N LEU A 55 3.75 -1.20 -11.24
CA LEU A 55 2.47 -1.75 -11.70
C LEU A 55 1.29 -1.15 -10.95
N VAL A 56 1.51 -0.69 -9.71
CA VAL A 56 0.46 -0.13 -8.85
C VAL A 56 0.20 1.34 -9.21
N ARG A 57 -1.06 1.66 -9.49
CA ARG A 57 -1.55 3.00 -9.81
C ARG A 57 -2.79 3.31 -8.99
N SER A 58 -3.11 4.60 -8.81
CA SER A 58 -4.33 4.99 -8.10
C SER A 58 -5.55 4.66 -8.96
N PRO A 59 -6.53 3.86 -8.48
CA PRO A 59 -7.73 3.56 -9.24
C PRO A 59 -8.77 4.68 -9.14
N SER A 60 -8.34 5.96 -9.10
CA SER A 60 -9.22 7.10 -8.81
C SER A 60 -10.40 7.22 -9.78
N PHE A 61 -10.17 6.87 -11.05
CA PHE A 61 -11.20 6.94 -12.10
C PHE A 61 -11.74 5.58 -12.53
N VAL A 62 -10.94 4.51 -12.36
CA VAL A 62 -11.32 3.14 -12.75
C VAL A 62 -12.01 2.38 -11.63
N LEU A 63 -12.05 2.95 -10.41
CA LEU A 63 -12.62 2.43 -9.16
C LEU A 63 -11.94 1.17 -8.61
N LEU A 64 -11.57 0.23 -9.47
CA LEU A 64 -10.90 -1.02 -9.13
C LEU A 64 -9.66 -1.23 -10.00
N ALA A 65 -8.60 -1.69 -9.38
CA ALA A 65 -7.43 -2.22 -10.08
C ALA A 65 -7.06 -3.56 -9.43
N GLU A 66 -7.04 -4.61 -10.24
CA GLU A 66 -6.65 -5.95 -9.82
C GLU A 66 -5.22 -6.24 -10.25
N TYR A 67 -4.46 -6.89 -9.38
CA TYR A 67 -3.06 -7.23 -9.57
C TYR A 67 -2.85 -8.71 -9.26
N ARG A 68 -2.06 -9.40 -10.08
CA ARG A 68 -1.70 -10.82 -9.94
C ARG A 68 -0.23 -10.99 -9.63
#